data_AF-B0YJF7-F1
#
_entry.id   AF-B0YJF7-F1
#
_cell.length_a   1.000
_cell.length_b   1.000
_cell.length_c   1.000
_cell.angle_alpha   90.00
_cell.angle_beta   90.00
_cell.angle_gamma   90.00
#
_symmetry.space_group_name_H-M   'P 1'
#
loop_
_entity.id
_entity.type
_entity.pdbx_description
1 polymer ?
#
loop_
_entity_poly.entity_id
_entity_poly.type
_entity_poly.pdbx_seq_one_letter_code
_entity_poly.pdbx_strand_id
1 'polypeptide(L)'
;EERQEEERERRREPCREREQEQQPQHGRREEEEEEEEWQPRRLRPQSRKEEREQEQGSSSSSRKQSGYERRQYHERREQRDEKEKEQDSRSDSRRQRNPYHFSSERFQTRYRNRNGQIRVLERFDQRTNRLENLQNYRIVEFQSNPNTLILPKHSDADYILVVLNGRATITIVNPDKRQAYNLEYGDALRLPAGTTSYILNPDDNQNLRVVKLAIPINNPSNFYDFYPSSTKDQQSYFSGFSKNTLEATFNTRYEEIQRILLGNEDEQEDEEQRRGQEQSYQDEGVIVRVSKEQIQELRKHAQSSSRKGKPSESGPFNLRSNESIYSNKFGNFYEITPERNPQVQDLDISLTFTEINEGALLLPHYNSKAIFIVVVDEGEGNYELVGIRDQQRQQDEQEEEEEEVRRYSARLSEGDIFVIPAGYPISVNASSNLRLLGFGINANENQRNFLAGSEDNVISQLDREVKELTFPGSAQDVERLIKNQQQSYFANAQPQQKQQREKEGRRGRRSLISSILSTLY
;
A
#
# COMPACT_ATOMS: atom_id res chain seq x y z
N GLU A 1 40.82 -11.02 48.57
CA GLU A 1 41.84 -12.08 48.77
C GLU A 1 41.20 -13.19 49.59
N GLU A 2 41.67 -14.44 49.43
CA GLU A 2 41.17 -15.72 50.02
C GLU A 2 40.12 -16.45 49.13
N ARG A 3 40.51 -17.44 48.30
CA ARG A 3 40.87 -18.88 48.52
C ARG A 3 39.62 -19.77 48.75
N GLN A 4 39.26 -20.64 47.78
CA GLN A 4 39.57 -22.11 47.67
C GLN A 4 38.83 -22.93 48.76
N GLU A 5 38.07 -24.02 48.54
CA GLU A 5 38.20 -25.29 47.77
C GLU A 5 36.79 -25.94 47.69
N GLU A 6 36.35 -26.54 46.56
CA GLU A 6 36.35 -28.00 46.25
C GLU A 6 35.92 -28.98 47.37
N GLU A 7 34.85 -29.76 47.16
CA GLU A 7 34.87 -31.25 47.23
C GLU A 7 33.52 -31.97 46.95
N ARG A 8 33.61 -33.07 46.17
CA ARG A 8 32.83 -34.35 46.22
C ARG A 8 31.36 -34.37 45.72
N GLU A 9 30.81 -35.40 45.06
CA GLU A 9 31.28 -36.72 44.61
C GLU A 9 30.26 -37.36 43.62
N ARG A 10 30.76 -37.96 42.53
CA ARG A 10 30.46 -39.30 41.96
C ARG A 10 29.02 -39.78 41.59
N ARG A 11 28.90 -39.98 40.26
CA ARG A 11 28.66 -41.25 39.50
C ARG A 11 27.30 -42.00 39.64
N ARG A 12 26.65 -42.27 38.49
CA ARG A 12 26.50 -43.60 37.82
C ARG A 12 25.37 -43.61 36.76
N GLU A 13 25.76 -43.79 35.49
CA GLU A 13 25.02 -44.48 34.42
C GLU A 13 25.16 -46.03 34.58
N PRO A 14 24.68 -46.98 33.71
CA PRO A 14 23.92 -46.87 32.42
C PRO A 14 22.83 -47.98 32.15
N CYS A 15 22.22 -47.90 30.95
CA CYS A 15 21.92 -49.00 29.97
C CYS A 15 20.51 -49.64 29.78
N ARG A 16 19.98 -49.41 28.55
CA ARG A 16 19.42 -50.32 27.49
C ARG A 16 18.20 -51.23 27.72
N GLU A 17 17.19 -51.11 26.82
CA GLU A 17 16.53 -52.11 25.93
C GLU A 17 15.28 -51.43 25.27
N ARG A 18 15.15 -51.26 23.94
CA ARG A 18 14.72 -52.12 22.81
C ARG A 18 13.22 -52.52 22.76
N GLU A 19 12.63 -52.29 21.57
CA GLU A 19 11.39 -52.91 20.99
C GLU A 19 10.05 -52.47 21.62
N GLN A 20 8.88 -52.42 20.99
CA GLN A 20 8.33 -52.56 19.64
C GLN A 20 6.86 -52.08 19.76
N GLU A 21 6.28 -51.59 18.65
CA GLU A 21 4.88 -51.78 18.23
C GLU A 21 3.64 -51.47 19.10
N GLN A 22 2.61 -51.04 18.35
CA GLN A 22 1.17 -51.29 18.50
C GLN A 22 0.25 -50.22 19.10
N GLN A 23 -0.87 -50.13 18.38
CA GLN A 23 -2.06 -49.28 18.52
C GLN A 23 -2.72 -49.40 19.89
N PRO A 24 -3.75 -48.58 20.13
CA PRO A 24 -4.97 -49.16 20.67
C PRO A 24 -6.19 -48.79 19.81
N GLN A 25 -6.86 -49.85 19.35
CA GLN A 25 -8.27 -49.84 19.05
C GLN A 25 -9.05 -50.36 20.26
N HIS A 26 -10.27 -49.81 20.41
CA HIS A 26 -11.47 -50.38 21.03
C HIS A 26 -11.64 -50.43 22.55
N GLY A 27 -12.78 -49.87 22.98
CA GLY A 27 -13.66 -50.57 23.92
C GLY A 27 -14.62 -49.68 24.72
N ARG A 28 -15.87 -49.50 24.25
CA ARG A 28 -17.08 -49.99 24.95
C ARG A 28 -18.40 -49.70 24.21
N ARG A 29 -19.00 -50.80 23.75
CA ARG A 29 -20.44 -51.18 23.73
C ARG A 29 -21.12 -50.90 25.08
N GLU A 30 -22.44 -50.81 25.28
CA GLU A 30 -23.70 -51.05 24.55
C GLU A 30 -24.83 -50.45 25.44
N GLU A 31 -25.84 -49.77 24.86
CA GLU A 31 -27.30 -50.13 24.87
C GLU A 31 -28.02 -49.80 26.21
N GLU A 32 -29.24 -49.25 26.27
CA GLU A 32 -30.47 -49.58 25.52
C GLU A 32 -31.61 -48.57 25.80
N GLU A 33 -32.79 -48.81 25.17
CA GLU A 33 -34.13 -48.14 25.22
C GLU A 33 -34.39 -47.14 24.07
N GLU A 34 -34.97 -47.53 22.91
CA GLU A 34 -36.39 -47.87 22.59
C GLU A 34 -37.37 -46.71 22.88
N GLU A 35 -38.26 -46.22 22.00
CA GLU A 35 -39.15 -46.87 21.02
C GLU A 35 -39.47 -45.95 19.80
N GLU A 36 -39.67 -46.61 18.64
CA GLU A 36 -40.71 -46.49 17.59
C GLU A 36 -41.28 -45.10 17.17
N GLU A 37 -41.56 -44.77 15.89
CA GLU A 37 -42.47 -45.50 14.99
C GLU A 37 -42.35 -45.01 13.50
N TRP A 38 -42.06 -45.97 12.61
CA TRP A 38 -42.58 -46.19 11.24
C TRP A 38 -42.33 -45.27 10.00
N GLN A 39 -41.65 -45.89 9.02
CA GLN A 39 -41.66 -45.72 7.56
C GLN A 39 -42.98 -46.26 6.92
N PRO A 40 -43.40 -46.01 5.63
CA PRO A 40 -42.66 -46.50 4.45
C PRO A 40 -42.89 -45.85 3.05
N ARG A 41 -42.11 -46.42 2.13
CA ARG A 41 -41.95 -46.20 0.68
C ARG A 41 -43.21 -46.38 -0.20
N ARG A 42 -43.16 -45.65 -1.34
CA ARG A 42 -43.73 -45.90 -2.69
C ARG A 42 -45.25 -45.77 -2.90
N LEU A 43 -45.65 -44.90 -3.84
CA LEU A 43 -46.41 -45.19 -5.09
C LEU A 43 -46.84 -43.88 -5.81
N ARG A 44 -46.82 -43.88 -7.15
CA ARG A 44 -47.31 -42.80 -8.05
C ARG A 44 -48.86 -42.75 -8.06
N PRO A 45 -49.51 -41.69 -8.61
CA PRO A 45 -49.96 -41.77 -10.01
C PRO A 45 -50.03 -40.44 -10.81
N GLN A 46 -50.14 -40.60 -12.14
CA GLN A 46 -50.47 -39.63 -13.19
C GLN A 46 -51.87 -39.00 -12.95
N SER A 47 -52.30 -37.87 -13.49
CA SER A 47 -52.42 -37.51 -14.91
C SER A 47 -53.24 -36.21 -15.06
N ARG A 48 -52.93 -35.38 -16.07
CA ARG A 48 -53.97 -34.76 -16.92
C ARG A 48 -53.39 -34.40 -18.30
N LYS A 49 -53.89 -35.17 -19.29
CA LYS A 49 -54.03 -34.96 -20.76
C LYS A 49 -54.38 -33.51 -21.12
N GLU A 50 -54.23 -32.95 -22.33
CA GLU A 50 -54.02 -33.31 -23.75
C GLU A 50 -53.57 -31.95 -24.39
N GLU A 51 -52.84 -31.77 -25.49
CA GLU A 51 -53.17 -32.10 -26.89
C GLU A 51 -52.13 -31.43 -27.83
N ARG A 52 -51.97 -31.99 -29.04
CA ARG A 52 -51.27 -31.50 -30.26
C ARG A 52 -49.79 -31.84 -30.46
N GLU A 53 -49.60 -33.04 -30.99
CA GLU A 53 -48.58 -33.35 -32.00
C GLU A 53 -48.95 -32.74 -33.35
N GLN A 54 -47.95 -32.23 -34.07
CA GLN A 54 -47.58 -32.57 -35.47
C GLN A 54 -46.78 -31.42 -36.08
N GLU A 55 -45.47 -31.62 -36.28
CA GLU A 55 -44.86 -31.62 -37.61
C GLU A 55 -43.33 -31.76 -37.55
N GLN A 56 -42.83 -32.63 -38.43
CA GLN A 56 -41.46 -32.69 -38.97
C GLN A 56 -40.36 -33.18 -37.99
N GLY A 57 -39.66 -34.29 -38.23
CA GLY A 57 -39.18 -34.83 -39.49
C GLY A 57 -37.69 -34.55 -39.65
N SER A 58 -36.85 -35.50 -39.23
CA SER A 58 -35.52 -35.81 -39.79
C SER A 58 -34.37 -34.77 -39.68
N SER A 59 -33.41 -35.00 -38.76
CA SER A 59 -31.96 -34.73 -38.97
C SER A 59 -31.10 -35.07 -37.73
N SER A 60 -31.04 -36.35 -37.35
CA SER A 60 -30.22 -36.84 -36.24
C SER A 60 -28.95 -37.53 -36.74
N SER A 61 -27.97 -36.79 -37.26
CA SER A 61 -26.61 -37.33 -37.48
C SER A 61 -25.47 -36.31 -37.36
N SER A 62 -25.73 -35.01 -37.53
CA SER A 62 -24.67 -33.97 -37.55
C SER A 62 -24.31 -33.36 -36.19
N ARG A 63 -25.08 -33.66 -35.13
CA ARG A 63 -24.94 -33.01 -33.81
C ARG A 63 -23.96 -33.71 -32.85
N LYS A 64 -23.50 -34.92 -33.17
CA LYS A 64 -22.59 -35.69 -32.29
C LYS A 64 -21.10 -35.49 -32.59
N GLN A 65 -20.71 -34.99 -33.77
CA GLN A 65 -19.30 -34.72 -34.12
C GLN A 65 -18.78 -33.38 -33.57
N SER A 66 -19.66 -32.36 -33.47
CA SER A 66 -19.30 -31.02 -32.98
C SER A 66 -18.91 -30.96 -31.48
N GLY A 67 -19.37 -31.93 -30.67
CA GLY A 67 -19.08 -31.96 -29.23
C GLY A 67 -17.69 -32.47 -28.86
N TYR A 68 -17.13 -33.41 -29.64
CA TYR A 68 -15.83 -34.03 -29.35
C TYR A 68 -14.67 -33.11 -29.73
N GLU A 69 -14.76 -32.40 -30.85
CA GLU A 69 -13.74 -31.42 -31.26
C GLU A 69 -13.68 -30.22 -30.30
N ARG A 70 -14.83 -29.76 -29.79
CA ARG A 70 -14.88 -28.64 -28.84
C ARG A 70 -14.24 -29.00 -27.49
N ARG A 71 -14.31 -30.26 -27.07
CA ARG A 71 -13.70 -30.75 -25.82
C ARG A 71 -12.17 -30.84 -25.93
N GLN A 72 -11.65 -31.35 -27.05
CA GLN A 72 -10.21 -31.41 -27.30
C GLN A 72 -9.56 -30.02 -27.43
N TYR A 73 -10.29 -29.04 -27.97
CA TYR A 73 -9.83 -27.65 -28.00
C TYR A 73 -9.75 -27.01 -26.61
N HIS A 74 -10.70 -27.33 -25.72
CA HIS A 74 -10.67 -26.84 -24.33
C HIS A 74 -9.54 -27.50 -23.51
N GLU A 75 -9.34 -28.82 -23.61
CA GLU A 75 -8.25 -29.51 -22.91
C GLU A 75 -6.86 -29.08 -23.39
N ARG A 76 -6.67 -28.80 -24.69
CA ARG A 76 -5.40 -28.23 -25.20
C ARG A 76 -5.14 -26.80 -24.74
N ARG A 77 -6.20 -26.03 -24.51
CA ARG A 77 -6.09 -24.66 -24.01
C ARG A 77 -5.74 -24.65 -22.53
N GLU A 78 -6.37 -25.52 -21.74
CA GLU A 78 -6.05 -25.70 -20.32
C GLU A 78 -4.61 -26.21 -20.11
N GLN A 79 -4.13 -27.17 -20.90
CA GLN A 79 -2.74 -27.62 -20.83
C GLN A 79 -1.72 -26.58 -21.32
N ARG A 80 -2.13 -25.62 -22.16
CA ARG A 80 -1.27 -24.51 -22.61
C ARG A 80 -1.24 -23.41 -21.55
N ASP A 81 -2.38 -23.11 -20.94
CA ASP A 81 -2.52 -22.16 -19.84
C ASP A 81 -1.80 -22.68 -18.56
N GLU A 82 -1.79 -23.99 -18.33
CA GLU A 82 -0.99 -24.62 -17.25
C GLU A 82 0.51 -24.60 -17.54
N LYS A 83 0.94 -24.80 -18.80
CA LYS A 83 2.36 -24.68 -19.20
C LYS A 83 2.86 -23.24 -19.21
N GLU A 84 2.01 -22.27 -19.53
CA GLU A 84 2.31 -20.83 -19.40
C GLU A 84 2.36 -20.43 -17.92
N LYS A 85 1.49 -20.96 -17.05
CA LYS A 85 1.57 -20.77 -15.59
C LYS A 85 2.78 -21.46 -14.95
N GLU A 86 3.17 -22.63 -15.43
CA GLU A 86 4.40 -23.32 -15.00
C GLU A 86 5.68 -22.64 -15.53
N GLN A 87 5.64 -22.01 -16.71
CA GLN A 87 6.74 -21.18 -17.20
C GLN A 87 6.83 -19.83 -16.46
N ASP A 88 5.71 -19.19 -16.14
CA ASP A 88 5.70 -17.98 -15.30
C ASP A 88 6.23 -18.27 -13.90
N SER A 89 5.76 -19.34 -13.24
CA SER A 89 6.21 -19.73 -11.89
C SER A 89 7.65 -20.25 -11.84
N ARG A 90 8.16 -20.88 -12.91
CA ARG A 90 9.59 -21.25 -13.00
C ARG A 90 10.49 -20.07 -13.39
N SER A 91 9.96 -19.06 -14.10
CA SER A 91 10.72 -17.85 -14.47
C SER A 91 10.90 -16.86 -13.30
N ASP A 92 10.01 -16.89 -12.30
CA ASP A 92 10.11 -16.04 -11.11
C ASP A 92 11.26 -16.43 -10.16
N SER A 93 11.77 -17.65 -10.26
CA SER A 93 12.86 -18.11 -9.41
C SER A 93 14.26 -17.58 -9.78
N ARG A 94 14.40 -16.85 -10.91
CA ARG A 94 15.70 -16.33 -11.41
C ARG A 94 15.71 -14.84 -11.79
N ARG A 95 14.62 -14.09 -11.60
CA ARG A 95 14.66 -12.62 -11.66
C ARG A 95 15.25 -12.12 -10.34
N GLN A 96 16.44 -11.53 -10.40
CA GLN A 96 16.99 -10.78 -9.25
C GLN A 96 15.91 -9.85 -8.68
N ARG A 97 15.51 -10.13 -7.44
CA ARG A 97 14.44 -9.44 -6.71
C ARG A 97 14.67 -7.93 -6.78
N ASN A 98 13.74 -7.19 -7.37
CA ASN A 98 13.79 -5.73 -7.43
C ASN A 98 13.76 -5.18 -5.98
N PRO A 99 14.86 -4.60 -5.46
CA PRO A 99 14.92 -4.17 -4.07
C PRO A 99 14.15 -2.86 -3.82
N TYR A 100 13.80 -2.15 -4.89
CA TYR A 100 13.10 -0.86 -4.83
C TYR A 100 11.58 -0.99 -4.87
N HIS A 101 11.03 -2.19 -5.07
CA HIS A 101 9.58 -2.45 -5.02
C HIS A 101 9.17 -3.19 -3.74
N PHE A 102 8.15 -2.66 -3.09
CA PHE A 102 7.57 -3.16 -1.85
C PHE A 102 6.08 -3.38 -2.07
N SER A 103 5.71 -4.63 -2.37
CA SER A 103 4.31 -5.03 -2.45
C SER A 103 3.56 -4.71 -1.15
N SER A 104 2.28 -4.35 -1.25
CA SER A 104 1.37 -4.10 -0.13
C SER A 104 1.27 -5.25 0.88
N GLU A 105 1.65 -6.47 0.49
CA GLU A 105 1.71 -7.66 1.37
C GLU A 105 2.84 -7.59 2.40
N ARG A 106 3.82 -6.69 2.22
CA ARG A 106 5.01 -6.56 3.07
C ARG A 106 4.83 -5.64 4.26
N PHE A 107 3.63 -5.11 4.40
CA PHE A 107 3.22 -4.42 5.60
C PHE A 107 3.04 -5.42 6.75
N GLN A 108 3.71 -5.13 7.86
CA GLN A 108 3.53 -5.85 9.12
C GLN A 108 2.39 -5.19 9.90
N THR A 109 1.36 -5.97 10.22
CA THR A 109 0.25 -5.50 11.05
C THR A 109 0.72 -5.27 12.47
N ARG A 110 0.65 -4.02 12.94
CA ARG A 110 0.92 -3.65 14.34
C ARG A 110 -0.32 -3.84 15.21
N TYR A 111 -1.48 -3.58 14.64
CA TYR A 111 -2.75 -3.67 15.33
C TYR A 111 -3.86 -3.96 14.32
N ARG A 112 -4.84 -4.80 14.69
CA ARG A 112 -6.04 -5.05 13.89
C ARG A 112 -7.17 -5.50 14.81
N ASN A 113 -8.34 -4.92 14.63
CA ASN A 113 -9.61 -5.42 15.15
C ASN A 113 -10.70 -5.26 14.07
N ARG A 114 -11.97 -5.51 14.42
CA ARG A 114 -13.08 -5.37 13.46
C ARG A 114 -13.32 -3.95 12.96
N ASN A 115 -12.79 -2.94 13.65
CA ASN A 115 -13.02 -1.52 13.36
C ASN A 115 -11.92 -0.94 12.46
N GLY A 116 -10.77 -1.61 12.33
CA GLY A 116 -9.70 -1.15 11.47
C GLY A 116 -8.38 -1.86 11.71
N GLN A 117 -7.33 -1.33 11.09
CA GLN A 117 -5.97 -1.85 11.21
C GLN A 117 -4.92 -0.74 11.09
N ILE A 118 -3.79 -0.98 11.74
CA ILE A 118 -2.57 -0.18 11.61
C ILE A 118 -1.46 -1.14 11.17
N ARG A 119 -0.81 -0.82 10.06
CA ARG A 119 0.27 -1.63 9.51
C ARG A 119 1.48 -0.75 9.22
N VAL A 120 2.68 -1.31 9.33
CA VAL A 120 3.94 -0.60 9.10
C VAL A 120 4.75 -1.38 8.07
N LEU A 121 5.25 -0.70 7.04
CA LEU A 121 6.08 -1.33 6.02
C LEU A 121 7.38 -1.85 6.63
N GLU A 122 7.90 -2.97 6.11
CA GLU A 122 9.28 -3.41 6.39
C GLU A 122 10.30 -2.27 6.16
N ARG A 123 11.46 -2.36 6.80
CA ARG A 123 12.49 -1.32 6.69
C ARG A 123 13.11 -1.30 5.30
N PHE A 124 13.42 -0.12 4.78
CA PHE A 124 13.98 0.05 3.43
C PHE A 124 15.41 -0.52 3.31
N ASP A 125 16.23 -0.29 4.33
CA ASP A 125 17.64 -0.69 4.38
C ASP A 125 17.85 -2.21 4.50
N GLN A 126 16.81 -2.97 4.90
CA GLN A 126 16.87 -4.44 4.96
C GLN A 126 16.95 -5.11 3.57
N ARG A 127 16.61 -4.39 2.50
CA ARG A 127 16.54 -4.94 1.14
C ARG A 127 17.83 -4.76 0.34
N THR A 128 18.51 -3.65 0.57
CA THR A 128 19.73 -3.26 -0.14
C THR A 128 20.43 -2.17 0.64
N ASN A 129 21.76 -2.22 0.67
CA ASN A 129 22.61 -1.18 1.24
C ASN A 129 22.42 0.18 0.56
N ARG A 130 21.95 0.19 -0.69
CA ARG A 130 21.65 1.43 -1.45
C ARG A 130 20.52 2.27 -0.85
N LEU A 131 19.75 1.71 0.08
CA LEU A 131 18.67 2.41 0.79
C LEU A 131 19.01 2.68 2.27
N GLU A 132 20.28 2.60 2.68
CA GLU A 132 20.73 2.92 4.05
C GLU A 132 20.34 4.33 4.48
N ASN A 133 20.35 5.31 3.58
CA ASN A 133 19.90 6.68 3.85
C ASN A 133 18.41 6.77 4.21
N LEU A 134 17.63 5.71 3.95
CA LEU A 134 16.22 5.62 4.33
C LEU A 134 16.00 4.85 5.65
N GLN A 135 17.06 4.46 6.38
CA GLN A 135 16.93 3.72 7.64
C GLN A 135 16.06 4.45 8.67
N ASN A 136 16.05 5.79 8.67
CA ASN A 136 15.27 6.59 9.63
C ASN A 136 13.86 6.95 9.15
N TYR A 137 13.38 6.32 8.08
CA TYR A 137 12.05 6.58 7.54
C TYR A 137 11.21 5.31 7.54
N ARG A 138 9.97 5.40 8.02
CA ARG A 138 9.00 4.29 8.00
C ARG A 138 7.70 4.76 7.37
N ILE A 139 7.05 3.85 6.64
CA ILE A 139 5.69 4.09 6.15
C ILE A 139 4.70 3.35 7.03
N VAL A 140 3.71 4.09 7.54
CA VAL A 140 2.61 3.57 8.34
C VAL A 140 1.34 3.76 7.55
N GLU A 141 0.54 2.70 7.41
CA GLU A 141 -0.80 2.78 6.86
C GLU A 141 -1.82 2.49 7.96
N PHE A 142 -2.82 3.35 8.04
CA PHE A 142 -3.97 3.20 8.91
C PHE A 142 -5.24 3.12 8.06
N GLN A 143 -6.10 2.16 8.39
CA GLN A 143 -7.41 2.02 7.81
C GLN A 143 -8.45 1.85 8.91
N SER A 144 -9.60 2.53 8.81
CA SER A 144 -10.73 2.29 9.70
C SER A 144 -12.08 2.36 9.02
N ASN A 145 -13.01 1.62 9.60
CA ASN A 145 -14.41 1.58 9.20
C ASN A 145 -15.13 2.89 9.54
N PRO A 146 -16.35 3.11 9.02
CA PRO A 146 -17.14 4.29 9.33
C PRO A 146 -17.44 4.38 10.83
N ASN A 147 -17.62 5.61 11.33
CA ASN A 147 -17.94 5.91 12.73
C ASN A 147 -16.97 5.26 13.75
N THR A 148 -15.67 5.43 13.53
CA THR A 148 -14.60 4.90 14.39
C THR A 148 -13.67 5.99 14.91
N LEU A 149 -13.00 5.73 16.03
CA LEU A 149 -12.02 6.61 16.66
C LEU A 149 -10.76 5.81 16.99
N ILE A 150 -9.59 6.29 16.57
CA ILE A 150 -8.32 5.86 17.15
C ILE A 150 -8.14 6.59 18.47
N LEU A 151 -7.93 5.85 19.55
CA LEU A 151 -7.73 6.42 20.88
C LEU A 151 -6.53 7.38 20.93
N PRO A 152 -6.54 8.36 21.85
CA PRO A 152 -5.44 9.30 22.02
C PRO A 152 -4.11 8.58 22.23
N LYS A 153 -3.06 9.06 21.56
CA LYS A 153 -1.68 8.63 21.79
C LYS A 153 -0.69 9.72 21.41
N HIS A 154 0.53 9.62 21.90
CA HIS A 154 1.69 10.28 21.34
C HIS A 154 2.72 9.25 20.86
N SER A 155 3.68 9.67 20.05
CA SER A 155 4.76 8.79 19.58
C SER A 155 6.10 9.51 19.63
N ASP A 156 7.19 8.76 19.77
CA ASP A 156 8.56 9.26 19.64
C ASP A 156 9.03 9.38 18.18
N ALA A 157 8.12 9.78 17.29
CA ALA A 157 8.39 10.02 15.88
C ALA A 157 7.63 11.26 15.37
N ASP A 158 8.28 12.03 14.51
CA ASP A 158 7.59 13.00 13.66
C ASP A 158 6.77 12.25 12.61
N TYR A 159 5.56 12.73 12.31
CA TYR A 159 4.75 12.22 11.22
C TYR A 159 4.38 13.29 10.21
N ILE A 160 4.38 12.92 8.93
CA ILE A 160 3.60 13.60 7.91
C ILE A 160 2.48 12.65 7.49
N LEU A 161 1.24 12.98 7.86
CA LEU A 161 0.07 12.19 7.47
C LEU A 161 -0.56 12.74 6.19
N VAL A 162 -1.14 11.85 5.39
CA VAL A 162 -1.89 12.18 4.17
C VAL A 162 -3.14 11.31 4.10
N VAL A 163 -4.30 11.92 3.88
CA VAL A 163 -5.58 11.20 3.71
C VAL A 163 -5.70 10.71 2.26
N LEU A 164 -5.73 9.38 2.09
CA LEU A 164 -5.83 8.70 0.80
C LEU A 164 -7.27 8.26 0.45
N ASN A 165 -8.13 8.08 1.45
CA ASN A 165 -9.55 7.81 1.17
C ASN A 165 -10.40 8.24 2.37
N GLY A 166 -11.62 8.69 2.10
CA GLY A 166 -12.56 9.12 3.14
C GLY A 166 -12.26 10.50 3.70
N ARG A 167 -12.78 10.74 4.90
CA ARG A 167 -12.62 11.98 5.66
C ARG A 167 -12.24 11.64 7.09
N ALA A 168 -11.48 12.53 7.71
CA ALA A 168 -11.09 12.38 9.10
C ALA A 168 -11.32 13.69 9.87
N THR A 169 -11.49 13.57 11.18
CA THR A 169 -11.24 14.69 12.09
C THR A 169 -10.07 14.31 12.98
N ILE A 170 -8.95 15.01 12.83
CA ILE A 170 -7.83 14.85 13.74
C ILE A 170 -7.92 15.90 14.84
N THR A 171 -7.68 15.48 16.08
CA THR A 171 -7.55 16.41 17.20
C THR A 171 -6.16 16.31 17.79
N ILE A 172 -5.49 17.45 17.90
CA ILE A 172 -4.17 17.64 18.48
C ILE A 172 -4.35 18.26 19.86
N VAL A 173 -3.74 17.63 20.87
CA VAL A 173 -3.80 18.02 22.27
C VAL A 173 -2.39 18.45 22.70
N ASN A 174 -2.27 19.73 23.05
CA ASN A 174 -1.09 20.34 23.67
C ASN A 174 -1.41 20.70 25.12
N PRO A 175 -0.41 20.97 25.98
CA PRO A 175 -0.63 21.29 27.40
C PRO A 175 -1.69 22.38 27.65
N ASP A 176 -1.68 23.45 26.84
CA ASP A 176 -2.55 24.61 27.06
C ASP A 176 -3.68 24.75 26.04
N LYS A 177 -3.71 23.92 24.99
CA LYS A 177 -4.67 24.06 23.88
C LYS A 177 -5.00 22.75 23.20
N ARG A 178 -6.25 22.64 22.73
CA ARG A 178 -6.71 21.58 21.83
C ARG A 178 -7.12 22.18 20.49
N GLN A 179 -6.63 21.60 19.39
CA GLN A 179 -6.96 22.03 18.04
C GLN A 179 -7.51 20.85 17.26
N ALA A 180 -8.69 20.99 16.66
CA ALA A 180 -9.31 19.95 15.85
C ALA A 180 -9.40 20.40 14.39
N TYR A 181 -9.09 19.49 13.47
CA TYR A 181 -9.09 19.74 12.04
C TYR A 181 -9.87 18.67 11.29
N ASN A 182 -10.78 19.10 10.40
CA ASN A 182 -11.39 18.23 9.41
C ASN A 182 -10.44 18.07 8.23
N LEU A 183 -10.15 16.84 7.88
CA LEU A 183 -9.27 16.44 6.79
C LEU A 183 -10.10 15.75 5.70
N GLU A 184 -9.86 16.15 4.46
CA GLU A 184 -10.44 15.54 3.26
C GLU A 184 -9.37 14.80 2.46
N TYR A 185 -9.80 14.09 1.40
CA TYR A 185 -8.88 13.44 0.47
C TYR A 185 -7.80 14.40 -0.07
N GLY A 186 -6.54 13.97 0.04
CA GLY A 186 -5.37 14.75 -0.33
C GLY A 186 -4.94 15.79 0.70
N ASP A 187 -5.62 15.92 1.85
CA ASP A 187 -5.12 16.75 2.94
C ASP A 187 -3.93 16.06 3.62
N ALA A 188 -2.89 16.84 3.85
CA ALA A 188 -1.69 16.48 4.57
C ALA A 188 -1.51 17.36 5.81
N LEU A 189 -0.86 16.81 6.84
CA LEU A 189 -0.59 17.51 8.09
C LEU A 189 0.66 16.94 8.76
N ARG A 190 1.55 17.82 9.24
CA ARG A 190 2.65 17.42 10.12
C ARG A 190 2.13 17.25 11.55
N LEU A 191 2.50 16.14 12.18
CA LEU A 191 2.34 15.91 13.60
C LEU A 191 3.73 15.80 14.22
N PRO A 192 4.16 16.79 15.02
CA PRO A 192 5.45 16.73 15.69
C PRO A 192 5.55 15.55 16.67
N ALA A 193 6.76 15.04 16.88
CA ALA A 193 7.04 14.01 17.87
C ALA A 193 6.56 14.43 19.28
N GLY A 194 6.03 13.48 20.05
CA GLY A 194 5.47 13.71 21.38
C GLY A 194 4.08 14.35 21.39
N THR A 195 3.52 14.72 20.23
CA THR A 195 2.21 15.36 20.15
C THR A 195 1.09 14.35 20.43
N THR A 196 0.28 14.59 21.48
CA THR A 196 -0.89 13.74 21.74
C THR A 196 -1.98 14.04 20.72
N SER A 197 -2.47 13.01 20.03
CA SER A 197 -3.54 13.15 19.05
C SER A 197 -4.46 11.94 18.97
N TYR A 198 -5.68 12.17 18.50
CA TYR A 198 -6.64 11.12 18.15
C TYR A 198 -7.30 11.44 16.81
N ILE A 199 -7.70 10.39 16.09
CA ILE A 199 -8.25 10.49 14.73
C ILE A 199 -9.62 9.85 14.70
N LEU A 200 -10.62 10.62 14.30
CA LEU A 200 -12.00 10.20 14.12
C LEU A 200 -12.26 9.97 12.63
N ASN A 201 -12.86 8.84 12.26
CA ASN A 201 -13.59 8.68 11.00
C ASN A 201 -15.07 9.02 11.27
N PRO A 202 -15.54 10.22 10.87
CA PRO A 202 -16.91 10.63 11.14
C PRO A 202 -17.89 10.17 10.06
N ASP A 203 -17.42 9.54 8.99
CA ASP A 203 -18.28 9.12 7.88
C ASP A 203 -19.15 7.92 8.26
N ASP A 204 -20.23 7.73 7.52
CA ASP A 204 -21.25 6.72 7.79
C ASP A 204 -21.11 5.50 6.87
N ASN A 205 -20.52 5.72 5.69
CA ASN A 205 -20.46 4.73 4.62
C ASN A 205 -19.06 4.57 4.03
N GLN A 206 -18.16 5.52 4.29
CA GLN A 206 -16.82 5.50 3.71
C GLN A 206 -15.75 5.11 4.74
N ASN A 207 -14.95 4.12 4.38
CA ASN A 207 -13.75 3.79 5.13
C ASN A 207 -12.72 4.91 4.99
N LEU A 208 -11.94 5.11 6.06
CA LEU A 208 -10.83 6.04 6.10
C LEU A 208 -9.54 5.26 5.79
N ARG A 209 -8.73 5.77 4.86
CA ARG A 209 -7.36 5.29 4.60
C ARG A 209 -6.40 6.46 4.70
N VAL A 210 -5.40 6.33 5.58
CA VAL A 210 -4.39 7.36 5.84
C VAL A 210 -3.02 6.71 5.76
N VAL A 211 -2.10 7.37 5.07
CA VAL A 211 -0.69 6.99 5.08
C VAL A 211 0.10 8.05 5.85
N LYS A 212 1.10 7.60 6.60
CA LYS A 212 2.02 8.45 7.33
C LYS A 212 3.45 8.09 6.97
N LEU A 213 4.25 9.10 6.67
CA LEU A 213 5.69 8.99 6.77
C LEU A 213 6.08 9.26 8.23
N ALA A 214 6.74 8.30 8.85
CA ALA A 214 7.23 8.39 10.22
C ALA A 214 8.74 8.58 10.23
N ILE A 215 9.21 9.50 11.06
CA ILE A 215 10.62 9.85 11.24
C ILE A 215 10.92 9.69 12.74
N PRO A 216 11.39 8.51 13.18
CA PRO A 216 11.72 8.26 14.57
C PRO A 216 12.79 9.22 15.11
N ILE A 217 12.66 9.56 16.39
CA ILE A 217 13.60 10.45 17.09
C ILE A 217 14.69 9.68 17.84
N ASN A 218 14.31 8.63 18.56
CA ASN A 218 15.21 7.93 19.48
C ASN A 218 16.10 6.89 18.79
N ASN A 219 15.48 5.99 18.03
CA ASN A 219 16.16 4.88 17.39
C ASN A 219 15.86 4.91 15.89
N PRO A 220 16.90 4.96 15.02
CA PRO A 220 16.69 4.78 13.60
C PRO A 220 15.85 3.55 13.34
N SER A 221 14.88 3.70 12.44
CA SER A 221 13.92 2.68 12.03
C SER A 221 12.81 2.32 13.03
N ASN A 222 12.90 2.61 14.32
CA ASN A 222 11.92 2.14 15.31
C ASN A 222 11.28 3.29 16.07
N PHE A 223 9.95 3.24 16.18
CA PHE A 223 9.15 4.16 16.97
C PHE A 223 8.12 3.38 17.79
N TYR A 224 7.66 4.00 18.86
CA TYR A 224 6.67 3.49 19.79
C TYR A 224 5.50 4.44 19.89
N ASP A 225 4.32 3.86 20.11
CA ASP A 225 3.09 4.57 20.38
C ASP A 225 2.77 4.45 21.86
N PHE A 226 2.64 5.59 22.52
CA PHE A 226 2.37 5.69 23.95
C PHE A 226 0.91 6.08 24.16
N TYR A 227 0.13 5.14 24.69
CA TYR A 227 -1.30 5.30 24.94
C TYR A 227 -1.56 5.58 26.43
N PRO A 228 -2.35 6.62 26.76
CA PRO A 228 -2.82 6.87 28.12
C PRO A 228 -3.97 5.94 28.52
N SER A 229 -4.65 5.33 27.55
CA SER A 229 -5.76 4.40 27.77
C SER A 229 -5.25 3.01 28.07
N SER A 230 -5.87 2.30 29.01
CA SER A 230 -5.73 0.83 29.11
C SER A 230 -6.79 0.15 28.26
N THR A 231 -6.37 -0.86 27.50
CA THR A 231 -7.21 -1.71 26.64
C THR A 231 -6.72 -3.15 26.75
N LYS A 232 -7.45 -4.12 26.19
CA LYS A 232 -6.96 -5.52 26.17
C LYS A 232 -5.65 -5.71 25.43
N ASP A 233 -5.42 -4.94 24.35
CA ASP A 233 -4.25 -5.11 23.49
C ASP A 233 -3.02 -4.32 23.94
N GLN A 234 -3.22 -3.32 24.81
CA GLN A 234 -2.12 -2.48 25.32
C GLN A 234 -2.48 -1.85 26.67
N GLN A 235 -1.49 -1.79 27.55
CA GLN A 235 -1.59 -1.13 28.85
C GLN A 235 -1.31 0.36 28.73
N SER A 236 -2.04 1.17 29.50
CA SER A 236 -1.73 2.58 29.67
C SER A 236 -0.28 2.78 30.11
N TYR A 237 0.42 3.75 29.55
CA TYR A 237 1.76 4.11 30.05
C TYR A 237 1.77 4.55 31.52
N PHE A 238 0.61 4.90 32.11
CA PHE A 238 0.51 5.18 33.53
C PHE A 238 0.81 3.95 34.40
N SER A 239 0.62 2.72 33.89
CA SER A 239 0.94 1.48 34.61
C SER A 239 2.45 1.31 34.87
N GLY A 240 3.31 2.03 34.12
CA GLY A 240 4.75 2.00 34.31
C GLY A 240 5.25 2.76 35.54
N PHE A 241 4.42 3.62 36.15
CA PHE A 241 4.81 4.39 37.34
C PHE A 241 4.53 3.61 38.63
N SER A 242 5.36 3.84 39.66
CA SER A 242 5.16 3.23 40.97
C SER A 242 3.84 3.70 41.61
N LYS A 243 3.23 2.86 42.46
CA LYS A 243 2.01 3.22 43.20
C LYS A 243 2.16 4.55 43.94
N ASN A 244 3.26 4.71 44.70
CA ASN A 244 3.56 5.94 45.44
C ASN A 244 3.65 7.17 44.52
N THR A 245 4.21 7.01 43.31
CA THR A 245 4.27 8.09 42.32
C THR A 245 2.89 8.48 41.82
N LEU A 246 2.05 7.50 41.49
CA LEU A 246 0.69 7.73 41.00
C LEU A 246 -0.20 8.37 42.08
N GLU A 247 -0.14 7.86 43.32
CA GLU A 247 -0.86 8.45 44.46
C GLU A 247 -0.44 9.90 44.71
N ALA A 248 0.86 10.18 44.68
CA ALA A 248 1.37 11.55 44.81
C ALA A 248 0.97 12.45 43.63
N THR A 249 0.90 11.90 42.40
CA THR A 249 0.56 12.64 41.17
C THR A 249 -0.91 13.03 41.13
N PHE A 250 -1.80 12.08 41.41
CA PHE A 250 -3.25 12.28 41.35
C PHE A 250 -3.88 12.69 42.69
N ASN A 251 -3.09 12.69 43.77
CA ASN A 251 -3.53 13.02 45.13
C ASN A 251 -4.78 12.21 45.55
N THR A 252 -4.79 10.92 45.22
CA THR A 252 -5.82 9.97 45.64
C THR A 252 -5.21 8.59 45.88
N ARG A 253 -5.98 7.67 46.45
CA ARG A 253 -5.55 6.29 46.72
C ARG A 253 -5.38 5.51 45.44
N TYR A 254 -4.41 4.61 45.42
CA TYR A 254 -4.09 3.82 44.23
C TYR A 254 -5.27 3.00 43.72
N GLU A 255 -6.15 2.48 44.59
CA GLU A 255 -7.32 1.70 44.17
C GLU A 255 -8.30 2.53 43.31
N GLU A 256 -8.42 3.83 43.59
CA GLU A 256 -9.25 4.72 42.78
C GLU A 256 -8.60 5.00 41.42
N ILE A 257 -7.27 5.19 41.38
CA ILE A 257 -6.50 5.39 40.14
C ILE A 257 -6.60 4.15 39.26
N GLN A 258 -6.42 2.96 39.85
CA GLN A 258 -6.50 1.68 39.16
C GLN A 258 -7.89 1.53 38.52
N ARG A 259 -8.96 1.73 39.30
CA ARG A 259 -10.33 1.62 38.81
C ARG A 259 -10.67 2.60 37.68
N ILE A 260 -10.15 3.84 37.73
CA ILE A 260 -10.53 4.90 36.78
C ILE A 260 -9.65 4.93 35.52
N LEU A 261 -8.33 4.75 35.65
CA LEU A 261 -7.37 4.98 34.56
C LEU A 261 -6.74 3.70 34.01
N LEU A 262 -6.50 2.70 34.87
CA LEU A 262 -5.76 1.50 34.50
C LEU A 262 -6.68 0.31 34.17
N GLY A 263 -7.90 0.30 34.71
CA GLY A 263 -8.79 -0.86 34.73
C GLY A 263 -8.45 -1.79 35.89
N ASN A 264 -9.43 -2.59 36.32
CA ASN A 264 -9.21 -3.63 37.33
C ASN A 264 -8.77 -4.93 36.64
N GLU A 265 -7.65 -5.51 37.07
CA GLU A 265 -7.15 -6.79 36.55
C GLU A 265 -8.17 -7.92 36.77
N ASP A 266 -8.87 -7.93 37.91
CA ASP A 266 -9.84 -8.96 38.30
C ASP A 266 -11.18 -8.88 37.53
N GLU A 267 -11.56 -7.72 36.99
CA GLU A 267 -12.84 -7.55 36.27
C GLU A 267 -12.73 -7.91 34.78
N GLN A 268 -11.52 -7.99 34.22
CA GLN A 268 -11.31 -8.38 32.83
C GLN A 268 -11.60 -9.88 32.61
N GLU A 269 -11.29 -10.73 33.58
CA GLU A 269 -11.62 -12.17 33.54
C GLU A 269 -13.12 -12.43 33.82
N ASP A 270 -13.74 -11.65 34.71
CA ASP A 270 -15.17 -11.80 35.08
C ASP A 270 -16.14 -11.25 34.02
N GLU A 271 -15.78 -10.17 33.30
CA GLU A 271 -16.60 -9.67 32.18
C GLU A 271 -16.59 -10.61 30.97
N GLU A 272 -15.48 -11.33 30.72
CA GLU A 272 -15.38 -12.36 29.68
C GLU A 272 -16.31 -13.55 29.94
N GLN A 273 -16.59 -13.85 31.21
CA GLN A 273 -17.53 -14.92 31.59
C GLN A 273 -18.99 -14.46 31.62
N ARG A 274 -19.26 -13.17 31.89
CA ARG A 274 -20.62 -12.62 32.04
C ARG A 274 -21.27 -12.14 30.75
N ARG A 275 -20.49 -11.63 29.80
CA ARG A 275 -20.99 -11.28 28.46
C ARG A 275 -20.66 -12.44 27.53
N GLY A 276 -21.66 -13.25 27.18
CA GLY A 276 -21.49 -14.39 26.27
C GLY A 276 -20.59 -14.05 25.08
N GLN A 277 -19.76 -15.03 24.68
CA GLN A 277 -18.57 -14.97 23.81
C GLN A 277 -18.68 -14.19 22.47
N GLU A 278 -19.82 -13.60 22.12
CA GLU A 278 -20.01 -12.88 20.86
C GLU A 278 -20.19 -11.36 20.99
N GLN A 279 -20.54 -10.81 22.16
CA GLN A 279 -20.84 -9.37 22.29
C GLN A 279 -19.74 -8.51 22.94
N SER A 280 -18.77 -9.09 23.68
CA SER A 280 -17.67 -8.32 24.30
C SER A 280 -16.50 -8.05 23.35
N TYR A 281 -16.15 -8.98 22.45
CA TYR A 281 -15.04 -8.89 21.47
C TYR A 281 -15.17 -7.78 20.42
N GLN A 282 -16.22 -6.98 20.52
CA GLN A 282 -16.75 -6.21 19.43
C GLN A 282 -16.10 -4.80 19.38
N ASP A 283 -15.95 -4.05 20.47
CA ASP A 283 -15.34 -2.69 20.43
C ASP A 283 -14.05 -2.52 21.25
N GLU A 284 -13.31 -3.61 21.45
CA GLU A 284 -12.11 -3.62 22.29
C GLU A 284 -10.84 -3.22 21.51
N GLY A 285 -9.93 -2.50 22.20
CA GLY A 285 -8.60 -2.10 21.73
C GLY A 285 -8.47 -0.62 21.32
N VAL A 286 -7.45 -0.26 20.52
CA VAL A 286 -7.10 1.15 20.23
C VAL A 286 -7.93 1.81 19.12
N ILE A 287 -8.75 1.04 18.40
CA ILE A 287 -9.70 1.55 17.39
C ILE A 287 -11.12 1.16 17.81
N VAL A 288 -11.90 2.13 18.27
CA VAL A 288 -13.22 1.92 18.87
C VAL A 288 -14.33 2.49 18.00
N ARG A 289 -15.55 1.94 18.08
CA ARG A 289 -16.74 2.59 17.52
C ARG A 289 -17.14 3.81 18.33
N VAL A 290 -17.74 4.77 17.66
CA VAL A 290 -18.30 5.97 18.28
C VAL A 290 -19.74 6.23 17.81
N SER A 291 -20.57 6.74 18.70
CA SER A 291 -21.96 7.09 18.38
C SER A 291 -22.05 8.38 17.57
N LYS A 292 -23.22 8.65 16.96
CA LYS A 292 -23.44 9.89 16.20
C LYS A 292 -23.35 11.12 17.09
N GLU A 293 -23.83 11.03 18.32
CA GLU A 293 -23.79 12.09 19.32
C GLU A 293 -22.35 12.41 19.71
N GLN A 294 -21.52 11.38 19.93
CA GLN A 294 -20.09 11.55 20.20
C GLN A 294 -19.37 12.18 19.01
N ILE A 295 -19.66 11.74 17.78
CA ILE A 295 -19.11 12.34 16.55
C ILE A 295 -19.47 13.82 16.46
N GLN A 296 -20.73 14.17 16.71
CA GLN A 296 -21.16 15.57 16.69
C GLN A 296 -20.38 16.41 17.71
N GLU A 297 -20.27 15.94 18.95
CA GLU A 297 -19.53 16.64 20.01
C GLU A 297 -18.05 16.83 19.65
N LEU A 298 -17.38 15.78 19.19
CA LEU A 298 -15.96 15.82 18.83
C LEU A 298 -15.67 16.76 17.65
N ARG A 299 -16.66 17.01 16.78
CA ARG A 299 -16.52 17.86 15.59
C ARG A 299 -16.92 19.32 15.79
N LYS A 300 -17.60 19.68 16.89
CA LYS A 300 -18.14 21.04 17.11
C LYS A 300 -17.13 22.17 16.88
N HIS A 301 -15.87 21.93 17.23
CA HIS A 301 -14.80 22.92 17.13
C HIS A 301 -13.74 22.57 16.06
N ALA A 302 -14.04 21.64 15.16
CA ALA A 302 -13.11 21.22 14.12
C ALA A 302 -13.08 22.23 12.97
N GLN A 303 -11.89 22.76 12.69
CA GLN A 303 -11.63 23.68 11.58
C GLN A 303 -11.41 22.90 10.29
N SER A 304 -11.96 23.35 9.16
CA SER A 304 -11.66 22.74 7.86
C SER A 304 -10.34 23.25 7.28
N SER A 305 -9.71 22.46 6.41
CA SER A 305 -8.54 22.91 5.65
C SER A 305 -8.90 24.16 4.82
N SER A 306 -8.06 25.20 4.91
CA SER A 306 -8.25 26.42 4.13
C SER A 306 -7.85 26.14 2.68
N ARG A 307 -8.84 25.96 1.78
CA ARG A 307 -8.59 25.70 0.35
C ARG A 307 -7.90 26.85 -0.39
N LYS A 308 -7.84 28.06 0.19
CA LYS A 308 -7.16 29.24 -0.35
C LYS A 308 -6.55 30.04 0.80
N GLY A 309 -5.22 30.13 0.88
CA GLY A 309 -4.49 30.90 1.88
C GLY A 309 -3.02 30.55 1.91
N LYS A 310 -2.20 31.41 2.54
CA LYS A 310 -0.81 31.05 2.86
C LYS A 310 -0.81 29.74 3.68
N PRO A 311 0.16 28.84 3.47
CA PRO A 311 0.26 27.62 4.26
C PRO A 311 0.21 27.97 5.75
N SER A 312 -0.69 27.33 6.49
CA SER A 312 -0.70 27.47 7.93
C SER A 312 0.58 26.84 8.50
N GLU A 313 1.20 27.49 9.48
CA GLU A 313 2.34 26.93 10.22
C GLU A 313 1.98 25.61 10.93
N SER A 314 0.69 25.36 11.20
CA SER A 314 0.25 24.20 11.99
C SER A 314 -1.04 23.50 11.53
N GLY A 315 -1.81 24.11 10.61
CA GLY A 315 -3.06 23.53 10.10
C GLY A 315 -2.86 22.67 8.84
N PRO A 316 -3.83 21.81 8.46
CA PRO A 316 -3.69 20.94 7.29
C PRO A 316 -3.65 21.72 5.98
N PHE A 317 -3.04 21.11 4.97
CA PHE A 317 -2.94 21.64 3.61
C PHE A 317 -3.23 20.56 2.57
N ASN A 318 -3.91 20.92 1.48
CA ASN A 318 -4.27 19.94 0.45
C ASN A 318 -3.17 19.84 -0.62
N LEU A 319 -2.76 18.63 -0.98
CA LEU A 319 -1.74 18.40 -2.01
C LEU A 319 -2.16 18.90 -3.40
N ARG A 320 -3.47 19.07 -3.64
CA ARG A 320 -4.05 19.52 -4.91
C ARG A 320 -4.55 20.97 -4.87
N SER A 321 -4.34 21.72 -3.78
CA SER A 321 -4.82 23.11 -3.70
C SER A 321 -4.02 24.07 -4.56
N ASN A 322 -2.76 23.73 -4.86
CA ASN A 322 -1.90 24.52 -5.73
C ASN A 322 -2.09 24.09 -7.19
N GLU A 323 -1.70 24.98 -8.12
CA GLU A 323 -1.62 24.63 -9.53
C GLU A 323 -0.62 23.48 -9.73
N SER A 324 -0.97 22.54 -10.60
CA SER A 324 -0.08 21.46 -11.00
C SER A 324 1.16 22.06 -11.69
N ILE A 325 2.33 21.58 -11.31
CA ILE A 325 3.60 22.02 -11.92
C ILE A 325 3.77 21.45 -13.32
N TYR A 326 3.21 20.26 -13.57
CA TYR A 326 3.13 19.66 -14.89
C TYR A 326 1.70 19.21 -15.13
N SER A 327 1.13 19.63 -16.26
CA SER A 327 -0.23 19.23 -16.62
C SER A 327 -0.40 19.18 -18.12
N ASN A 328 -1.01 18.11 -18.59
CA ASN A 328 -1.56 18.03 -19.94
C ASN A 328 -2.71 17.00 -19.95
N LYS A 329 -3.24 16.68 -21.14
CA LYS A 329 -4.36 15.72 -21.29
C LYS A 329 -4.09 14.28 -20.81
N PHE A 330 -2.85 13.94 -20.45
CA PHE A 330 -2.43 12.61 -20.03
C PHE A 330 -2.17 12.51 -18.52
N GLY A 331 -2.10 13.64 -17.80
CA GLY A 331 -1.85 13.60 -16.37
C GLY A 331 -1.60 14.97 -15.74
N ASN A 332 -1.56 14.95 -14.42
CA ASN A 332 -1.27 16.10 -13.58
C ASN A 332 -0.21 15.72 -12.54
N PHE A 333 0.71 16.64 -12.27
CA PHE A 333 1.71 16.51 -11.21
C PHE A 333 1.61 17.71 -10.29
N TYR A 334 1.33 17.45 -9.02
CA TYR A 334 1.29 18.46 -7.96
C TYR A 334 2.47 18.25 -7.01
N GLU A 335 3.06 19.34 -6.54
CA GLU A 335 4.22 19.30 -5.65
C GLU A 335 4.18 20.42 -4.61
N ILE A 336 4.41 20.03 -3.35
CA ILE A 336 4.61 20.93 -2.23
C ILE A 336 6.04 20.73 -1.75
N THR A 337 6.87 21.75 -1.95
CA THR A 337 8.29 21.73 -1.60
C THR A 337 8.53 22.38 -0.23
N PRO A 338 9.70 22.11 0.41
CA PRO A 338 10.12 22.78 1.64
C PRO A 338 9.98 24.30 1.62
N GLU A 339 10.28 24.95 0.50
CA GLU A 339 10.23 26.41 0.37
C GLU A 339 8.80 26.96 0.29
N ARG A 340 7.83 26.10 -0.01
CA ARG A 340 6.42 26.48 -0.20
C ARG A 340 5.56 26.17 1.01
N ASN A 341 6.03 25.41 1.99
CA ASN A 341 5.25 25.08 3.19
C ASN A 341 6.15 24.84 4.42
N PRO A 342 6.00 25.65 5.50
CA PRO A 342 6.86 25.58 6.67
C PRO A 342 6.75 24.24 7.42
N GLN A 343 5.62 23.53 7.33
CA GLN A 343 5.47 22.24 8.01
C GLN A 343 6.44 21.19 7.50
N VAL A 344 6.77 21.20 6.21
CA VAL A 344 7.69 20.22 5.60
C VAL A 344 9.11 20.78 5.43
N GLN A 345 9.31 22.06 5.77
CA GLN A 345 10.59 22.75 5.63
C GLN A 345 11.65 22.19 6.57
N ASP A 346 11.37 22.11 7.88
CA ASP A 346 12.34 21.63 8.88
C ASP A 346 12.77 20.18 8.67
N LEU A 347 11.87 19.39 8.06
CA LEU A 347 12.11 17.98 7.79
C LEU A 347 12.84 17.75 6.46
N ASP A 348 13.02 18.79 5.66
CA ASP A 348 13.57 18.74 4.31
C ASP A 348 12.84 17.72 3.41
N ILE A 349 11.50 17.78 3.43
CA ILE A 349 10.62 16.85 2.71
C ILE A 349 9.74 17.58 1.70
N SER A 350 9.57 17.00 0.52
CA SER A 350 8.50 17.38 -0.41
C SER A 350 7.39 16.34 -0.45
N LEU A 351 6.19 16.79 -0.78
CA LEU A 351 5.04 15.92 -1.03
C LEU A 351 4.59 16.10 -2.47
N THR A 352 4.45 14.99 -3.19
CA THR A 352 3.97 14.97 -4.57
C THR A 352 2.69 14.18 -4.69
N PHE A 353 1.77 14.67 -5.51
CA PHE A 353 0.57 13.94 -5.88
C PHE A 353 0.50 13.89 -7.40
N THR A 354 0.49 12.69 -7.96
CA THR A 354 0.59 12.48 -9.41
C THR A 354 -0.60 11.68 -9.91
N GLU A 355 -1.28 12.21 -10.92
CA GLU A 355 -2.38 11.57 -11.63
C GLU A 355 -1.91 11.24 -13.05
N ILE A 356 -1.94 9.96 -13.41
CA ILE A 356 -1.56 9.48 -14.74
C ILE A 356 -2.78 8.78 -15.34
N ASN A 357 -3.29 9.30 -16.45
CA ASN A 357 -4.48 8.75 -17.09
C ASN A 357 -4.18 7.37 -17.70
N GLU A 358 -5.21 6.52 -17.83
CA GLU A 358 -5.08 5.22 -18.49
C GLU A 358 -4.40 5.34 -19.87
N GLY A 359 -3.37 4.51 -20.10
CA GLY A 359 -2.60 4.50 -21.34
C GLY A 359 -1.60 5.64 -21.47
N ALA A 360 -1.40 6.44 -20.42
CA ALA A 360 -0.37 7.48 -20.37
C ALA A 360 0.94 6.99 -19.75
N LEU A 361 2.01 7.70 -20.09
CA LEU A 361 3.37 7.51 -19.64
C LEU A 361 3.88 8.81 -19.03
N LEU A 362 4.32 8.78 -17.77
CA LEU A 362 5.21 9.80 -17.22
C LEU A 362 6.60 9.58 -17.83
N LEU A 363 7.03 10.57 -18.62
CA LEU A 363 8.25 10.49 -19.42
C LEU A 363 9.47 10.23 -18.54
N PRO A 364 10.50 9.55 -19.08
CA PRO A 364 11.74 9.30 -18.36
C PRO A 364 12.34 10.59 -17.78
N HIS A 365 12.61 10.58 -16.49
CA HIS A 365 13.21 11.70 -15.76
C HIS A 365 14.03 11.18 -14.58
N TYR A 366 14.87 12.03 -13.99
CA TYR A 366 15.53 11.75 -12.72
C TYR A 366 15.42 12.95 -11.78
N ASN A 367 15.52 12.70 -10.48
CA ASN A 367 15.59 13.75 -9.46
C ASN A 367 17.05 14.03 -9.11
N SER A 368 17.45 15.30 -9.08
CA SER A 368 18.85 15.70 -8.86
C SER A 368 19.42 15.21 -7.53
N LYS A 369 18.65 15.27 -6.43
CA LYS A 369 19.13 14.88 -5.10
C LYS A 369 18.09 14.28 -4.15
N ALA A 370 16.80 14.45 -4.44
CA ALA A 370 15.76 13.89 -3.59
C ALA A 370 15.57 12.39 -3.85
N ILE A 371 15.41 11.63 -2.75
CA ILE A 371 14.99 10.23 -2.80
C ILE A 371 13.48 10.19 -2.61
N PHE A 372 12.74 9.62 -3.55
CA PHE A 372 11.28 9.55 -3.44
C PHE A 372 10.82 8.18 -2.94
N ILE A 373 10.03 8.17 -1.88
CA ILE A 373 9.23 7.02 -1.45
C ILE A 373 7.83 7.23 -2.01
N VAL A 374 7.42 6.40 -2.97
CA VAL A 374 6.16 6.54 -3.70
C VAL A 374 5.18 5.45 -3.30
N VAL A 375 3.98 5.85 -2.92
CA VAL A 375 2.84 5.00 -2.55
C VAL A 375 1.84 5.01 -3.69
N VAL A 376 1.40 3.84 -4.12
CA VAL A 376 0.30 3.70 -5.08
C VAL A 376 -1.02 3.90 -4.33
N ASP A 377 -1.66 5.03 -4.58
CA ASP A 377 -2.94 5.38 -3.96
C ASP A 377 -4.09 4.61 -4.58
N GLU A 378 -4.19 4.64 -5.92
CA GLU A 378 -5.26 4.01 -6.68
C GLU A 378 -4.74 3.62 -8.08
N GLY A 379 -5.32 2.56 -8.64
CA GLY A 379 -5.06 2.15 -10.03
C GLY A 379 -3.89 1.19 -10.19
N GLU A 380 -3.54 0.96 -11.45
CA GLU A 380 -2.53 -0.02 -11.85
C GLU A 380 -1.59 0.56 -12.90
N GLY A 381 -0.37 0.05 -12.90
CA GLY A 381 0.62 0.44 -13.89
C GLY A 381 1.90 -0.38 -13.81
N ASN A 382 2.96 0.16 -14.39
CA ASN A 382 4.30 -0.40 -14.31
C ASN A 382 5.31 0.73 -14.29
N TYR A 383 6.44 0.51 -13.63
CA TYR A 383 7.56 1.43 -13.69
C TYR A 383 8.82 0.75 -14.21
N GLU A 384 9.70 1.55 -14.80
CA GLU A 384 11.07 1.16 -15.14
C GLU A 384 12.04 2.16 -14.51
N LEU A 385 12.88 1.65 -13.61
CA LEU A 385 13.94 2.38 -12.92
C LEU A 385 15.29 1.90 -13.46
N VAL A 386 16.18 2.83 -13.76
CA VAL A 386 17.52 2.55 -14.27
C VAL A 386 18.55 2.92 -13.21
N GLY A 387 19.45 2.00 -12.90
CA GLY A 387 20.58 2.21 -12.00
C GLY A 387 21.85 1.56 -12.53
N ILE A 388 22.99 1.91 -11.95
CA ILE A 388 24.30 1.34 -12.29
C ILE A 388 24.64 0.28 -11.24
N ARG A 389 25.16 -0.88 -11.61
CA ARG A 389 25.62 -1.89 -10.64
C ARG A 389 27.11 -1.73 -10.37
N ASP A 390 27.47 -1.52 -9.11
CA ASP A 390 28.87 -1.62 -8.69
C ASP A 390 29.17 -3.11 -8.50
N GLN A 391 30.12 -3.64 -9.26
CA GLN A 391 30.64 -4.97 -9.00
C GLN A 391 31.52 -4.92 -7.75
N GLN A 392 30.92 -4.94 -6.55
CA GLN A 392 31.74 -4.99 -5.33
C GLN A 392 32.52 -6.31 -5.25
N ARG A 393 33.82 -6.18 -5.51
CA ARG A 393 34.97 -6.91 -4.93
C ARG A 393 34.84 -8.43 -4.86
N GLN A 394 35.08 -9.09 -6.00
CA GLN A 394 35.89 -10.31 -5.90
C GLN A 394 37.31 -9.83 -5.60
N GLN A 395 37.82 -10.23 -4.45
CA GLN A 395 39.25 -10.19 -4.17
C GLN A 395 39.90 -11.11 -5.19
N ASP A 396 40.31 -10.56 -6.33
CA ASP A 396 41.45 -11.00 -7.14
C ASP A 396 41.56 -10.04 -8.35
N GLU A 397 42.67 -9.30 -8.37
CA GLU A 397 43.42 -8.80 -9.53
C GLU A 397 42.69 -8.05 -10.68
N GLN A 398 42.94 -6.73 -10.75
CA GLN A 398 43.15 -5.93 -11.98
C GLN A 398 42.15 -6.04 -13.16
N GLU A 399 40.87 -6.26 -12.92
CA GLU A 399 39.85 -5.99 -13.95
C GLU A 399 39.18 -4.63 -13.68
N GLU A 400 39.15 -3.77 -14.71
CA GLU A 400 38.48 -2.47 -14.69
C GLU A 400 37.01 -2.68 -14.27
N GLU A 401 36.54 -1.93 -13.28
CA GLU A 401 35.15 -1.97 -12.82
C GLU A 401 34.23 -1.48 -13.95
N GLU A 402 33.73 -2.38 -14.81
CA GLU A 402 32.72 -2.02 -15.81
C GLU A 402 31.38 -1.75 -15.11
N GLU A 403 31.03 -0.47 -15.02
CA GLU A 403 29.73 0.01 -14.57
C GLU A 403 28.61 -0.45 -15.53
N GLU A 404 27.94 -1.55 -15.18
CA GLU A 404 26.82 -2.05 -15.98
C GLU A 404 25.49 -1.35 -15.66
N VAL A 405 24.83 -0.85 -16.70
CA VAL A 405 23.48 -0.30 -16.61
C VAL A 405 22.47 -1.42 -16.38
N ARG A 406 21.61 -1.25 -15.38
CA ARG A 406 20.61 -2.22 -14.99
C ARG A 406 19.22 -1.62 -14.89
N ARG A 407 18.25 -2.33 -15.47
CA ARG A 407 16.82 -2.03 -15.34
C ARG A 407 16.20 -2.80 -14.18
N TYR A 408 15.49 -2.07 -13.34
CA TYR A 408 14.59 -2.59 -12.30
C TYR A 408 13.16 -2.22 -12.69
N SER A 409 12.27 -3.20 -12.75
CA SER A 409 10.87 -2.95 -13.08
C SER A 409 9.95 -3.76 -12.18
N ALA A 410 8.72 -3.27 -12.02
CA ALA A 410 7.65 -3.98 -11.34
C ALA A 410 6.29 -3.51 -11.87
N ARG A 411 5.28 -4.37 -11.72
CA ARG A 411 3.88 -3.95 -11.84
C ARG A 411 3.46 -3.27 -10.54
N LEU A 412 2.64 -2.24 -10.67
CA LEU A 412 2.12 -1.43 -9.58
C LEU A 412 0.65 -1.74 -9.37
N SER A 413 0.26 -1.91 -8.13
CA SER A 413 -1.12 -2.06 -7.68
C SER A 413 -1.36 -1.23 -6.41
N GLU A 414 -2.62 -0.93 -6.10
CA GLU A 414 -2.99 -0.16 -4.92
C GLU A 414 -2.30 -0.67 -3.63
N GLY A 415 -1.73 0.27 -2.88
CA GLY A 415 -1.02 0.00 -1.63
C GLY A 415 0.44 -0.43 -1.79
N ASP A 416 0.90 -0.69 -3.02
CA ASP A 416 2.32 -0.91 -3.27
C ASP A 416 3.14 0.35 -3.00
N ILE A 417 4.39 0.14 -2.62
CA ILE A 417 5.37 1.19 -2.41
C ILE A 417 6.57 0.93 -3.31
N PHE A 418 7.13 1.97 -3.90
CA PHE A 418 8.41 1.88 -4.58
C PHE A 418 9.29 3.09 -4.27
N VAL A 419 10.60 2.86 -4.31
CA VAL A 419 11.60 3.89 -3.98
C VAL A 419 12.35 4.28 -5.25
N ILE A 420 12.51 5.59 -5.45
CA ILE A 420 13.29 6.17 -6.54
C ILE A 420 14.51 6.85 -5.90
N PRO A 421 15.70 6.23 -5.95
CA PRO A 421 16.93 6.88 -5.49
C PRO A 421 17.23 8.16 -6.28
N ALA A 422 17.95 9.09 -5.64
CA ALA A 422 18.43 10.30 -6.29
C ALA A 422 19.34 9.96 -7.49
N GLY A 423 19.21 10.70 -8.58
CA GLY A 423 19.97 10.50 -9.81
C GLY A 423 19.50 9.35 -10.70
N TYR A 424 18.61 8.46 -10.23
CA TYR A 424 18.19 7.28 -11.00
C TYR A 424 17.07 7.67 -11.99
N PRO A 425 17.24 7.42 -13.30
CA PRO A 425 16.17 7.61 -14.26
C PRO A 425 14.99 6.68 -14.01
N ILE A 426 13.78 7.23 -14.07
CA ILE A 426 12.53 6.53 -13.83
C ILE A 426 11.50 6.91 -14.89
N SER A 427 10.67 5.95 -15.30
CA SER A 427 9.46 6.19 -16.07
C SER A 427 8.33 5.33 -15.54
N VAL A 428 7.10 5.86 -15.56
CA VAL A 428 5.90 5.19 -15.04
C VAL A 428 4.82 5.19 -16.10
N ASN A 429 4.30 4.01 -16.40
CA ASN A 429 3.22 3.79 -17.34
C ASN A 429 1.95 3.35 -16.60
N ALA A 430 0.81 3.88 -17.00
CA ALA A 430 -0.47 3.62 -16.35
C ALA A 430 -1.33 2.67 -17.21
N SER A 431 -1.69 1.51 -16.66
CA SER A 431 -2.59 0.54 -17.30
C SER A 431 -4.06 0.80 -16.96
N SER A 432 -4.33 1.54 -15.90
CA SER A 432 -5.61 2.20 -15.58
C SER A 432 -5.32 3.62 -15.08
N ASN A 433 -6.32 4.41 -14.68
CA ASN A 433 -6.04 5.71 -14.05
C ASN A 433 -5.25 5.49 -12.77
N LEU A 434 -4.01 5.96 -12.75
CA LEU A 434 -3.04 5.69 -11.69
C LEU A 434 -2.82 6.97 -10.87
N ARG A 435 -2.95 6.84 -9.54
CA ARG A 435 -2.68 7.92 -8.58
C ARG A 435 -1.52 7.52 -7.67
N LEU A 436 -0.55 8.42 -7.54
CA LEU A 436 0.66 8.20 -6.77
C LEU A 436 0.87 9.33 -5.76
N LEU A 437 1.15 8.96 -4.51
CA LEU A 437 1.62 9.86 -3.47
C LEU A 437 3.13 9.67 -3.30
N GLY A 438 3.92 10.73 -3.38
CA GLY A 438 5.36 10.67 -3.16
C GLY A 438 5.81 11.49 -1.96
N PHE A 439 6.70 10.93 -1.15
CA PHE A 439 7.47 11.64 -0.14
C PHE A 439 8.91 11.80 -0.65
N GLY A 440 9.31 13.01 -1.02
CA GLY A 440 10.67 13.32 -1.41
C GLY A 440 11.50 13.65 -0.19
N ILE A 441 12.52 12.86 0.10
CA ILE A 441 13.49 13.08 1.17
C ILE A 441 14.68 13.85 0.62
N ASN A 442 15.24 14.81 1.38
CA ASN A 442 16.31 15.71 0.92
C ASN A 442 15.85 16.58 -0.26
N ALA A 443 14.72 17.27 -0.06
CA ALA A 443 13.93 17.86 -1.13
C ALA A 443 14.23 19.33 -1.44
N ASN A 444 14.80 20.09 -0.51
CA ASN A 444 15.13 21.51 -0.65
C ASN A 444 15.95 21.71 -1.93
N GLU A 445 15.63 22.60 -2.85
CA GLU A 445 16.36 22.76 -4.13
C GLU A 445 16.45 21.50 -5.04
N ASN A 446 15.62 20.47 -4.83
CA ASN A 446 15.60 19.33 -5.75
C ASN A 446 15.04 19.74 -7.13
N GLN A 447 15.79 19.44 -8.19
CA GLN A 447 15.37 19.59 -9.57
C GLN A 447 14.95 18.25 -10.20
N ARG A 448 13.90 18.27 -11.00
CA ARG A 448 13.44 17.13 -11.80
C ARG A 448 13.85 17.34 -13.25
N ASN A 449 14.72 16.47 -13.75
CA ASN A 449 15.33 16.58 -15.07
C ASN A 449 14.70 15.56 -16.01
N PHE A 450 13.94 16.01 -17.00
CA PHE A 450 13.35 15.12 -18.00
C PHE A 450 14.40 14.75 -19.06
N LEU A 451 14.29 13.52 -19.58
CA LEU A 451 15.18 12.98 -20.61
C LEU A 451 14.52 12.94 -21.99
N ALA A 452 13.23 13.27 -22.05
CA ALA A 452 12.41 13.28 -23.25
C ALA A 452 11.31 14.34 -23.13
N GLY A 453 10.71 14.71 -24.26
CA GLY A 453 9.68 15.74 -24.34
C GLY A 453 10.22 17.08 -24.84
N SER A 454 9.30 18.02 -25.05
CA SER A 454 9.57 19.36 -25.59
C SER A 454 10.07 20.35 -24.55
N GLU A 455 9.68 20.20 -23.29
CA GLU A 455 10.07 21.06 -22.18
C GLU A 455 10.89 20.26 -21.16
N ASP A 456 11.77 20.94 -20.43
CA ASP A 456 12.64 20.41 -19.37
C ASP A 456 13.50 19.19 -19.74
N ASN A 457 13.67 18.94 -21.04
CA ASN A 457 14.47 17.84 -21.56
C ASN A 457 15.95 18.22 -21.59
N VAL A 458 16.75 17.68 -20.67
CA VAL A 458 18.18 18.01 -20.54
C VAL A 458 19.00 17.58 -21.77
N ILE A 459 18.60 16.51 -22.47
CA ILE A 459 19.30 16.06 -23.68
C ILE A 459 19.13 17.08 -24.82
N SER A 460 17.98 17.77 -24.86
CA SER A 460 17.74 18.82 -25.86
C SER A 460 18.68 20.02 -25.69
N GLN A 461 19.14 20.28 -24.46
CA GLN A 461 19.98 21.41 -24.08
C GLN A 461 21.47 21.20 -24.34
N LEU A 462 21.91 19.97 -24.64
CA LEU A 462 23.31 19.72 -24.98
C LEU A 462 23.70 20.48 -26.25
N ASP A 463 24.91 21.04 -26.27
CA ASP A 463 25.49 21.64 -27.47
C ASP A 463 25.56 20.63 -28.60
N ARG A 464 25.51 21.12 -29.83
CA ARG A 464 25.48 20.29 -31.03
C ARG A 464 26.71 19.39 -31.11
N GLU A 465 27.88 19.96 -30.83
CA GLU A 465 29.17 19.29 -30.82
C GLU A 465 29.23 18.20 -29.74
N VAL A 466 28.65 18.47 -28.57
CA VAL A 466 28.56 17.48 -27.48
C VAL A 466 27.65 16.32 -27.90
N LYS A 467 26.51 16.59 -28.56
CA LYS A 467 25.62 15.53 -29.06
C LYS A 467 26.30 14.61 -30.07
N GLU A 468 27.11 15.16 -30.99
CA GLU A 468 27.90 14.38 -31.97
C GLU A 468 28.96 13.49 -31.32
N LEU A 469 29.52 13.91 -30.18
CA LEU A 469 30.48 13.11 -29.41
C LEU A 469 29.80 12.09 -28.49
N THR A 470 28.59 12.39 -28.01
CA THR A 470 27.88 11.57 -27.01
C THR A 470 27.13 10.41 -27.65
N PHE A 471 26.49 10.64 -28.80
CA PHE A 471 25.62 9.66 -29.46
C PHE A 471 26.25 9.13 -30.75
N PRO A 472 26.00 7.87 -31.14
CA PRO A 472 26.51 7.33 -32.41
C PRO A 472 25.98 8.00 -33.67
N GLY A 473 24.86 8.73 -33.59
CA GLY A 473 24.24 9.43 -34.71
C GLY A 473 24.73 10.88 -34.84
N SER A 474 24.46 11.52 -35.98
CA SER A 474 24.75 12.96 -36.13
C SER A 474 23.87 13.80 -35.19
N ALA A 475 24.31 15.01 -34.81
CA ALA A 475 23.46 15.88 -34.00
C ALA A 475 22.13 16.22 -34.69
N GLN A 476 22.10 16.29 -36.03
CA GLN A 476 20.85 16.49 -36.78
C GLN A 476 19.89 15.31 -36.60
N ASP A 477 20.40 14.08 -36.58
CA ASP A 477 19.59 12.90 -36.31
C ASP A 477 19.05 12.89 -34.88
N VAL A 478 19.89 13.25 -33.90
CA VAL A 478 19.52 13.35 -32.48
C VAL A 478 18.45 14.42 -32.27
N GLU A 479 18.65 15.63 -32.80
CA GLU A 479 17.67 16.72 -32.69
C GLU A 479 16.34 16.36 -33.35
N ARG A 480 16.37 15.76 -34.54
CA ARG A 480 15.17 15.29 -35.23
C ARG A 480 14.44 14.22 -34.40
N LEU A 481 15.18 13.28 -33.81
CA LEU A 481 14.62 12.21 -32.98
C LEU A 481 13.94 12.74 -31.72
N ILE A 482 14.62 13.61 -30.97
CA ILE A 482 14.08 14.21 -29.74
C ILE A 482 12.82 15.01 -30.04
N LYS A 483 12.82 15.78 -31.14
CA LYS A 483 11.66 16.56 -31.59
C LYS A 483 10.47 15.68 -32.03
N ASN A 484 10.59 14.36 -32.15
CA ASN A 484 9.42 13.52 -32.47
C ASN A 484 8.39 13.49 -31.33
N GLN A 485 8.85 13.63 -30.08
CA GLN A 485 7.95 13.73 -28.93
C GLN A 485 7.55 15.20 -28.72
N GLN A 486 6.32 15.53 -29.13
CA GLN A 486 5.76 16.88 -29.04
C GLN A 486 5.07 17.17 -27.70
N GLN A 487 4.97 16.17 -26.81
CA GLN A 487 4.36 16.30 -25.49
C GLN A 487 5.45 16.42 -24.43
N SER A 488 5.23 17.28 -23.44
CA SER A 488 6.08 17.40 -22.25
C SER A 488 5.48 16.63 -21.07
N TYR A 489 6.34 16.12 -20.20
CA TYR A 489 6.03 15.46 -18.93
C TYR A 489 5.26 14.14 -19.04
N PHE A 490 4.05 14.18 -19.58
CA PHE A 490 3.19 13.01 -19.80
C PHE A 490 2.91 12.83 -21.28
N ALA A 491 2.94 11.59 -21.77
CA ALA A 491 2.69 11.26 -23.16
C ALA A 491 1.84 10.00 -23.32
N ASN A 492 1.39 9.72 -24.54
CA ASN A 492 0.74 8.46 -24.86
C ASN A 492 1.74 7.29 -24.82
N ALA A 493 1.48 6.26 -24.01
CA ALA A 493 2.31 5.07 -23.89
C ALA A 493 2.21 4.14 -25.12
N GLN A 494 1.17 4.28 -25.95
CA GLN A 494 0.93 3.44 -27.13
C GLN A 494 0.80 4.28 -28.42
N PRO A 495 1.87 4.91 -28.92
CA PRO A 495 1.81 5.75 -30.11
C PRO A 495 1.45 4.97 -31.39
N GLN A 496 1.86 3.69 -31.50
CA GLN A 496 1.70 2.90 -32.73
C GLN A 496 0.27 2.36 -32.94
N GLN A 497 -0.45 1.96 -31.89
CA GLN A 497 -1.85 1.51 -32.00
C GLN A 497 -2.78 2.64 -32.46
N LYS A 498 -2.48 3.88 -32.05
CA LYS A 498 -3.23 5.06 -32.49
C LYS A 498 -2.97 5.38 -33.95
N GLN A 499 -1.72 5.27 -34.43
CA GLN A 499 -1.40 5.42 -35.85
C GLN A 499 -2.05 4.33 -36.72
N GLN A 500 -2.17 3.09 -36.23
CA GLN A 500 -2.92 2.03 -36.91
C GLN A 500 -4.42 2.32 -36.95
N ARG A 501 -5.05 2.69 -35.82
CA ARG A 501 -6.47 3.08 -35.78
C ARG A 501 -6.79 4.30 -36.64
N GLU A 502 -5.90 5.30 -36.68
CA GLU A 502 -6.06 6.48 -37.56
C GLU A 502 -5.86 6.13 -39.04
N LYS A 503 -4.94 5.21 -39.38
CA LYS A 503 -4.78 4.69 -40.75
C LYS A 503 -5.98 3.85 -41.18
N GLU A 504 -6.55 3.05 -40.30
CA GLU A 504 -7.77 2.26 -40.54
C GLU A 504 -9.02 3.15 -40.67
N GLY A 505 -9.17 4.14 -39.79
CA GLY A 505 -10.25 5.14 -39.90
C GLY A 505 -10.17 6.00 -41.17
N ARG A 506 -8.96 6.31 -41.65
CA ARG A 506 -8.75 6.97 -42.95
C ARG A 506 -9.05 6.04 -44.14
N ARG A 507 -8.76 4.74 -44.04
CA ARG A 507 -9.16 3.73 -45.05
C ARG A 507 -10.69 3.55 -45.11
N GLY A 508 -11.36 3.49 -43.95
CA GLY A 508 -12.83 3.41 -43.88
C GLY A 508 -13.54 4.67 -44.40
N ARG A 509 -13.00 5.87 -44.15
CA ARG A 509 -13.52 7.11 -44.76
C ARG A 509 -13.30 7.17 -46.27
N ARG A 510 -12.19 6.64 -46.79
CA ARG A 510 -11.95 6.56 -48.24
C ARG A 510 -12.86 5.53 -48.93
N SER A 511 -13.21 4.42 -48.29
CA SER A 511 -14.17 3.46 -48.84
C SER A 511 -15.60 4.01 -48.85
N LEU A 512 -16.01 4.77 -47.82
CA LEU A 512 -17.31 5.45 -47.80
C LEU A 512 -17.44 6.51 -48.91
N ILE A 513 -16.37 7.25 -49.22
CA ILE A 513 -16.36 8.23 -50.32
C ILE A 513 -16.38 7.52 -51.69
N SER A 514 -15.70 6.38 -51.86
CA SER A 514 -15.77 5.64 -53.13
C SER A 514 -17.14 5.00 -53.35
N SER A 515 -17.83 4.55 -52.30
CA SER A 515 -19.18 3.99 -52.37
C SER A 515 -20.26 5.03 -52.71
N ILE A 516 -20.07 6.30 -52.32
CA ILE A 516 -21.00 7.40 -52.65
C ILE A 516 -20.79 7.89 -54.09
N LEU A 517 -19.57 7.78 -54.64
CA LEU A 517 -19.29 8.16 -56.03
C LEU A 517 -19.72 7.07 -57.04
N SER A 518 -19.83 5.81 -56.63
CA SER A 518 -20.33 4.72 -57.49
C SER A 518 -21.85 4.67 -57.65
N THR A 519 -22.61 5.42 -56.84
CA THR A 519 -24.07 5.54 -56.94
C THR A 519 -24.55 6.75 -57.74
N LEU A 520 -23.62 7.55 -58.29
CA LEU A 520 -23.89 8.75 -59.08
C LEU A 520 -23.50 8.62 -60.57
N TYR A 521 -23.31 7.40 -61.07
CA TYR A 521 -23.14 7.12 -62.50
C TYR A 521 -24.10 6.04 -62.98
#